data_AF-A0AAD1AB80-F1
#
_entry.id   AF-A0AAD1AB80-F1
#
_cell.length_a   1.000
_cell.length_b   1.000
_cell.length_c   1.000
_cell.angle_alpha   90.00
_cell.angle_beta   90.00
_cell.angle_gamma   90.00
#
_symmetry.space_group_name_H-M   'P 1'
#
loop_
_entity.id
_entity.type
_entity.pdbx_description
1 polymer ?
#
loop_
_entity_poly.entity_id
_entity_poly.type
_entity_poly.pdbx_seq_one_letter_code
_entity_poly.pdbx_strand_id
1 'polypeptide(L)'
;MEPLGRPVGKNANQNAEVWNLVSRLQRDDRIKDIRVNQQQVNADGERVGINRPDVQYTDADGVRRYIEWDTTASGRGPDHAARLRANDPDGVIELRIVD
;
A
#
# COMPACT_ATOMS: atom_id res chain seq x y z
N MET A 1 5.86 20.38 -4.27
CA MET A 1 5.80 19.64 -3.00
C MET A 1 6.73 18.45 -3.17
N GLU A 2 7.88 18.45 -2.49
CA GLU A 2 8.84 17.34 -2.59
C GLU A 2 8.25 16.07 -1.96
N PRO A 3 8.52 14.88 -2.51
CA PRO A 3 7.96 13.63 -2.00
C PRO A 3 8.38 13.42 -0.54
N LEU A 4 7.38 13.28 0.33
CA LEU A 4 7.51 13.15 1.78
C LEU A 4 8.15 11.80 2.16
N GLY A 5 9.47 11.67 1.99
CA GLY A 5 10.28 10.72 2.74
C GLY A 5 10.35 9.31 2.17
N ARG A 6 11.60 8.92 1.86
CA ARG A 6 12.12 7.57 1.60
C ARG A 6 11.47 6.80 0.43
N PRO A 7 12.28 6.30 -0.51
CA PRO A 7 11.78 5.42 -1.56
C PRO A 7 11.17 4.16 -0.94
N VAL A 8 10.04 3.72 -1.51
CA VAL A 8 9.41 2.44 -1.20
C VAL A 8 10.22 1.29 -1.81
N GLY A 9 10.83 1.52 -2.99
CA GLY A 9 11.71 0.58 -3.68
C GLY A 9 12.80 1.26 -4.51
N LYS A 10 13.63 0.49 -5.23
CA LYS A 10 14.72 1.04 -6.08
C LYS A 10 14.22 1.59 -7.43
N ASN A 11 13.01 1.23 -7.86
CA ASN A 11 12.45 1.64 -9.14
C ASN A 11 11.85 3.07 -9.02
N ALA A 12 12.34 4.00 -9.85
CA ALA A 12 11.87 5.38 -9.85
C ALA A 12 10.40 5.52 -10.29
N ASN A 13 9.95 4.69 -11.24
CA ASN A 13 8.58 4.69 -11.74
C ASN A 13 7.61 4.24 -10.64
N GLN A 14 7.94 3.16 -9.92
CA GLN A 14 7.15 2.72 -8.76
C GLN A 14 7.05 3.80 -7.69
N ASN A 15 8.17 4.43 -7.34
CA ASN A 15 8.17 5.53 -6.36
C ASN A 15 7.30 6.71 -6.81
N ALA A 16 7.37 7.08 -8.09
CA ALA A 16 6.53 8.16 -8.64
C ALA A 16 5.04 7.81 -8.56
N GLU A 17 4.66 6.57 -8.91
CA GLU A 17 3.27 6.13 -8.81
C GLU A 17 2.74 6.10 -7.38
N VAL A 18 3.54 5.60 -6.43
CA VAL A 18 3.21 5.62 -4.99
C VAL A 18 2.87 7.05 -4.56
N TRP A 19 3.76 8.01 -4.83
CA TRP A 19 3.54 9.39 -4.39
C TRP A 19 2.42 10.10 -5.14
N ASN A 20 2.19 9.77 -6.41
CA ASN A 20 1.02 10.23 -7.17
C ASN A 20 -0.29 9.69 -6.59
N LEU A 21 -0.31 8.44 -6.13
CA LEU A 21 -1.47 7.90 -5.43
C LEU A 21 -1.66 8.56 -4.06
N VAL A 22 -0.63 8.60 -3.22
CA VAL A 22 -0.70 9.22 -1.89
C VAL A 22 -1.20 10.66 -1.99
N SER A 23 -0.68 11.44 -2.94
CA SER A 23 -1.12 12.81 -3.18
C SER A 23 -2.59 12.90 -3.60
N ARG A 24 -3.13 11.91 -4.32
CA ARG A 24 -4.57 11.85 -4.67
C ARG A 24 -5.42 11.49 -3.45
N LEU A 25 -4.99 10.49 -2.68
CA LEU A 25 -5.68 10.04 -1.47
C LEU A 25 -5.75 11.16 -0.42
N GLN A 26 -4.66 11.92 -0.24
CA GLN A 26 -4.60 13.05 0.69
C GLN A 26 -5.54 14.22 0.33
N ARG A 27 -6.06 14.27 -0.90
CA ARG A 27 -7.01 15.32 -1.33
C ARG A 27 -8.47 14.93 -1.09
N ASP A 28 -8.75 13.70 -0.67
CA ASP A 28 -10.09 13.24 -0.35
C ASP A 28 -10.23 13.09 1.17
N ASP A 29 -10.99 13.99 1.80
CA ASP A 29 -11.18 14.03 3.25
C ASP A 29 -11.88 12.79 3.83
N ARG A 30 -12.44 11.91 3.00
CA ARG A 30 -13.05 10.65 3.44
C ARG A 30 -12.03 9.53 3.61
N ILE A 31 -10.87 9.63 2.95
CA ILE A 31 -9.78 8.68 3.11
C ILE A 31 -9.10 8.89 4.46
N LYS A 32 -8.81 7.81 5.17
CA LYS A 32 -8.20 7.84 6.51
C LYS A 32 -6.95 6.98 6.57
N ASP A 33 -6.10 7.29 7.54
CA ASP A 33 -4.99 6.44 7.96
C ASP A 33 -4.07 5.96 6.82
N ILE A 34 -3.62 6.89 5.97
CA ILE A 34 -2.68 6.61 4.89
C ILE A 34 -1.30 6.29 5.49
N ARG A 35 -0.75 5.13 5.18
CA ARG A 35 0.60 4.70 5.61
C ARG A 35 1.37 4.18 4.41
N VAL A 36 2.67 4.46 4.40
CA VAL A 36 3.58 4.10 3.31
C VAL A 36 4.70 3.26 3.89
N ASN A 37 4.91 2.05 3.36
CA ASN A 37 5.97 1.13 3.79
C ASN A 37 6.01 0.97 5.33
N GLN A 38 4.85 0.77 5.97
CA GLN A 38 4.74 0.51 7.41
C GLN A 38 4.15 -0.87 7.65
N GLN A 39 4.33 -1.42 8.85
CA GLN A 39 3.75 -2.71 9.21
C GLN A 39 2.23 -2.71 9.01
N GLN A 40 1.71 -3.82 8.50
CA GLN A 40 0.32 -3.98 8.13
C GLN A 40 -0.60 -3.78 9.34
N VAL A 41 -1.62 -2.95 9.16
CA VAL A 41 -2.73 -2.83 10.11
C VAL A 41 -4.06 -2.96 9.39
N ASN A 42 -5.10 -3.42 10.10
CA ASN A 42 -6.48 -3.52 9.59
C ASN A 42 -7.20 -2.15 9.60
N ALA A 43 -8.49 -2.15 9.24
CA ALA A 43 -9.32 -0.94 9.20
C ALA A 43 -9.49 -0.27 10.57
N ASP A 44 -9.48 -1.06 11.65
CA ASP A 44 -9.57 -0.60 13.04
C ASP A 44 -8.24 -0.03 13.57
N GLY A 45 -7.17 -0.08 12.76
CA GLY A 45 -5.85 0.43 13.11
C GLY A 45 -4.99 -0.54 13.91
N GLU A 46 -5.44 -1.78 14.08
CA GLU A 46 -4.73 -2.84 14.81
C GLU A 46 -3.66 -3.49 13.95
N ARG A 47 -2.50 -3.76 14.54
CA ARG A 47 -1.40 -4.42 13.82
C ARG A 47 -1.66 -5.90 13.63
N VAL A 48 -1.83 -6.30 12.38
CA VAL A 48 -2.16 -7.68 11.99
C VAL A 48 -0.97 -8.49 11.46
N GLY A 49 0.17 -7.85 11.15
CA GLY A 49 1.33 -8.57 10.63
C GLY A 49 2.61 -7.74 10.56
N ILE A 50 3.72 -8.42 10.26
CA ILE A 50 5.02 -7.77 10.01
C ILE A 50 5.17 -7.30 8.56
N ASN A 51 4.27 -7.71 7.65
CA ASN A 51 4.37 -7.33 6.24
C ASN A 51 4.26 -5.81 6.10
N ARG A 52 4.92 -5.22 5.10
CA ARG A 52 4.96 -3.78 4.89
C ARG A 52 4.43 -3.43 3.50
N PRO A 53 3.10 -3.30 3.34
CA PRO A 53 2.53 -2.81 2.09
C PRO A 53 3.18 -1.50 1.68
N ASP A 54 3.39 -1.33 0.38
CA ASP A 54 3.92 -0.10 -0.19
C ASP A 54 3.02 1.08 0.18
N VAL A 55 1.70 0.89 0.04
CA VAL A 55 0.67 1.81 0.53
C VAL A 55 -0.44 1.02 1.23
N GLN A 56 -0.92 1.55 2.35
CA GLN A 56 -2.16 1.12 2.99
C GLN A 56 -2.98 2.32 3.45
N TYR A 57 -4.31 2.22 3.38
CA TYR A 57 -5.23 3.27 3.83
C TYR A 57 -6.63 2.69 4.07
N THR A 58 -7.47 3.42 4.79
CA THR A 58 -8.89 3.10 4.95
C THR A 58 -9.70 3.96 3.98
N ASP A 59 -10.49 3.32 3.11
CA ASP A 59 -11.28 4.02 2.09
C ASP A 59 -12.56 4.67 2.67
N ALA A 60 -13.33 5.34 1.81
CA ALA A 60 -14.52 6.07 2.21
C ALA A 60 -15.64 5.16 2.77
N ASP A 61 -15.59 3.85 2.48
CA ASP A 61 -16.54 2.85 2.96
C ASP A 61 -16.05 2.17 4.25
N GLY A 62 -14.89 2.59 4.79
CA GLY A 62 -14.28 2.01 5.97
C GLY A 62 -13.47 0.75 5.69
N VAL A 63 -13.23 0.39 4.43
CA VAL A 63 -12.50 -0.83 4.06
C VAL A 63 -11.00 -0.57 4.01
N ARG A 64 -10.20 -1.48 4.57
CA ARG A 64 -8.74 -1.40 4.48
C ARG A 64 -8.27 -1.77 3.07
N ARG A 65 -7.47 -0.90 2.47
CA ARG A 65 -6.81 -1.12 1.18
C ARG A 65 -5.33 -1.35 1.40
N TYR A 66 -4.77 -2.35 0.72
CA TYR A 66 -3.35 -2.61 0.64
C TYR A 66 -2.93 -2.63 -0.83
N ILE A 67 -1.89 -1.88 -1.17
CA ILE A 67 -1.39 -1.80 -2.54
C ILE A 67 0.09 -2.15 -2.51
N GLU A 68 0.48 -3.04 -3.42
CA GLU A 68 1.87 -3.43 -3.64
C GLU A 68 2.21 -3.15 -5.12
N TRP A 69 3.36 -2.54 -5.35
CA TRP A 69 3.96 -2.40 -6.66
C TRP A 69 5.07 -3.44 -6.81
N ASP A 70 4.97 -4.23 -7.86
CA ASP A 70 6.02 -5.17 -8.25
C ASP A 70 6.51 -4.85 -9.67
N THR A 71 7.60 -5.49 -10.08
CA THR A 71 8.08 -5.44 -11.47
C THR A 71 7.80 -6.77 -12.16
N THR A 72 7.73 -6.79 -13.49
CA THR A 72 7.55 -8.04 -14.26
C THR A 72 8.65 -9.06 -13.96
N ALA A 73 9.86 -8.59 -13.64
CA ALA A 73 11.03 -9.43 -13.37
C ALA A 73 11.12 -9.97 -11.93
N SER A 74 10.39 -9.40 -10.96
CA SER A 74 10.56 -9.72 -9.53
C SER A 74 9.80 -10.97 -9.10
N GLY A 75 8.55 -11.15 -9.57
CA GLY A 75 7.72 -12.32 -9.30
C GLY A 75 7.31 -12.51 -7.82
N ARG A 76 7.55 -11.52 -6.95
CA ARG A 76 7.33 -11.60 -5.49
C ARG A 76 5.95 -11.09 -5.06
N GLY A 77 5.28 -10.33 -5.93
CA GLY A 77 3.96 -9.75 -5.69
C GLY A 77 2.91 -10.77 -5.22
N PRO A 78 2.76 -11.94 -5.86
CA PRO A 78 1.79 -12.95 -5.43
C PRO A 78 2.00 -13.43 -3.99
N ASP A 79 3.26 -13.69 -3.59
CA ASP A 79 3.59 -14.15 -2.24
C ASP A 79 3.35 -13.06 -1.18
N HIS A 80 3.64 -11.80 -1.51
CA HIS A 80 3.29 -10.66 -0.66
C HIS A 80 1.78 -10.52 -0.49
N ALA A 81 1.01 -10.55 -1.59
CA ALA A 81 -0.45 -10.47 -1.54
C ALA A 81 -1.08 -11.62 -0.75
N ALA A 82 -0.55 -12.84 -0.88
CA ALA A 82 -1.02 -13.98 -0.10
C ALA A 82 -0.83 -13.76 1.41
N ARG A 83 0.32 -13.20 1.83
CA ARG A 83 0.59 -12.87 3.23
C ARG A 83 -0.29 -11.72 3.74
N LEU A 84 -0.50 -10.68 2.93
CA LEU A 84 -1.41 -9.59 3.27
C LEU A 84 -2.81 -10.12 3.55
N ARG A 85 -3.32 -11.00 2.68
CA ARG A 85 -4.65 -11.61 2.81
C ARG A 85 -4.76 -12.55 4.00
N ALA A 86 -3.69 -13.27 4.32
CA ALA A 86 -3.67 -14.15 5.48
C ALA A 86 -3.70 -13.34 6.80
N ASN A 87 -3.07 -12.16 6.84
CA ASN A 87 -3.06 -11.30 8.02
C ASN A 87 -4.37 -10.52 8.19
N ASP A 88 -4.98 -10.06 7.10
CA ASP A 88 -6.26 -9.34 7.10
C ASP A 88 -7.15 -9.86 5.95
N PRO A 89 -8.06 -10.80 6.23
CA PRO A 89 -8.99 -11.34 5.24
C PRO A 89 -10.05 -10.34 4.75
N ASP A 90 -10.35 -9.30 5.53
CA ASP A 90 -11.38 -8.29 5.23
C ASP A 90 -10.83 -7.13 4.39
N GLY A 91 -9.51 -6.96 4.37
CA GLY A 91 -8.83 -5.99 3.53
C GLY A 91 -8.84 -6.33 2.04
N VAL A 92 -8.87 -5.30 1.21
CA VAL A 92 -8.74 -5.44 -0.25
C VAL A 92 -7.31 -5.16 -0.70
N ILE A 93 -6.76 -6.12 -1.43
CA ILE A 93 -5.36 -6.10 -1.90
C ILE A 93 -5.33 -5.85 -3.40
N GLU A 94 -4.54 -4.88 -3.82
CA GLU A 94 -4.28 -4.54 -5.21
C GLU A 94 -2.79 -4.76 -5.51
N LEU A 95 -2.50 -5.60 -6.51
CA LEU A 95 -1.16 -5.77 -7.06
C LEU A 95 -1.02 -4.95 -8.34
N ARG A 96 -0.02 -4.07 -8.39
CA ARG A 96 0.31 -3.27 -9.58
C ARG A 96 1.66 -3.70 -10.12
N ILE A 97 1.75 -3.91 -11.43
CA ILE A 97 3.01 -4.22 -12.10
C ILE A 97 3.48 -2.97 -12.85
N VAL A 98 4.67 -2.48 -12.52
CA VAL A 98 5.29 -1.28 -13.10
C VAL A 98 6.78 -1.54 -13.31
N ASP A 99 7.24 -1.40 -14.55
CA ASP A 99 8.64 -1.55 -14.94
C ASP A 99 9.38 -0.21 -15.05
#